data_AF-A0AAP6SF21-F1
#
_entry.id   AF-A0AAP6SF21-F1
#
_cell.length_a   1.000
_cell.length_b   1.000
_cell.length_c   1.000
_cell.angle_alpha   90.00
_cell.angle_beta   90.00
_cell.angle_gamma   90.00
#
_symmetry.space_group_name_H-M   'P 1'
#
loop_
_entity.id
_entity.type
_entity.pdbx_description
1 polymer ?
#
loop_
_entity_poly.entity_id
_entity_poly.type
_entity_poly.pdbx_seq_one_letter_code
_entity_poly.pdbx_strand_id
1 'polypeptide(L)'
;MTTKESFDALAAIEAEKNPYDLTREEWLSFTQEQKNARYKLQLKWKEEHDVRRLKAIYAIVPEVGLPCTICYWSDKRAATVTRIISPTKIEVTHNEVECLDYYAGDYKILPELETGHTDVFTKRKNGKWCMEGYPTKDSVKLMLHYQRHYIDPSF
;
A
#
# COMPACT_ATOMS: atom_id res chain seq x y z
N MET A 1 -1.79 -19.61 -5.52
CA MET A 1 -1.26 -18.60 -4.58
C MET A 1 -2.38 -18.21 -3.64
N THR A 2 -2.19 -18.39 -2.34
CA THR A 2 -3.14 -17.97 -1.30
C THR A 2 -2.87 -16.54 -0.84
N THR A 3 -3.80 -15.93 -0.10
CA THR A 3 -3.60 -14.63 0.57
C THR A 3 -2.33 -14.65 1.40
N LYS A 4 -2.20 -15.66 2.28
CA LYS A 4 -1.04 -15.85 3.15
C LYS A 4 0.27 -15.93 2.36
N GLU A 5 0.33 -16.78 1.33
CA GLU A 5 1.53 -16.88 0.48
C GLU A 5 1.90 -15.54 -0.18
N SER A 6 0.89 -14.74 -0.58
CA SER A 6 1.14 -13.44 -1.18
C SER A 6 1.66 -12.40 -0.18
N PHE A 7 1.23 -12.46 1.08
CA PHE A 7 1.78 -11.63 2.16
C PHE A 7 3.17 -12.11 2.60
N ASP A 8 3.40 -13.42 2.69
CA ASP A 8 4.71 -13.99 3.00
C ASP A 8 5.75 -13.58 1.95
N ALA A 9 5.36 -13.54 0.67
CA ALA A 9 6.20 -13.03 -0.42
C ALA A 9 6.53 -11.54 -0.27
N LEU A 10 5.56 -10.71 0.14
CA LEU A 10 5.80 -9.29 0.41
C LEU A 10 6.72 -9.10 1.64
N ALA A 11 6.44 -9.81 2.72
CA ALA A 11 7.22 -9.78 3.95
C ALA A 11 8.67 -10.21 3.72
N ALA A 12 8.91 -11.22 2.88
CA ALA A 12 10.25 -11.65 2.50
C ALA A 12 11.05 -10.52 1.82
N ILE A 13 10.42 -9.74 0.93
CA ILE A 13 11.05 -8.60 0.26
C ILE A 13 11.29 -7.46 1.26
N GLU A 14 10.32 -7.16 2.13
CA GLU A 14 10.46 -6.09 3.14
C GLU A 14 11.51 -6.43 4.22
N ALA A 15 11.74 -7.72 4.49
CA ALA A 15 12.80 -8.19 5.38
C ALA A 15 14.20 -8.18 4.75
N GLU A 16 14.34 -7.95 3.44
CA GLU A 16 15.64 -7.85 2.79
C GLU A 16 16.44 -6.67 3.36
N LYS A 17 17.60 -6.99 3.97
CA LYS A 17 18.51 -5.95 4.46
C LYS A 17 19.07 -5.14 3.30
N ASN A 18 19.04 -3.83 3.44
CA ASN A 18 19.73 -2.95 2.52
C ASN A 18 21.25 -3.15 2.67
N PRO A 19 21.96 -3.66 1.63
CA PRO A 19 23.39 -3.94 1.72
C PRO A 19 24.24 -2.66 1.82
N TYR A 20 23.64 -1.49 1.64
CA TYR A 20 24.28 -0.19 1.79
C TYR A 20 23.89 0.53 3.09
N ASP A 21 23.15 -0.14 3.97
CA ASP A 21 22.87 0.35 5.32
C ASP A 21 24.09 0.11 6.21
N LEU A 22 24.99 1.09 6.18
CA LEU A 22 26.28 1.05 6.85
C LEU A 22 26.20 1.82 8.16
N THR A 23 26.97 1.37 9.15
CA THR A 23 27.16 2.15 10.37
C THR A 23 27.86 3.48 10.06
N ARG A 24 27.68 4.46 10.94
CA ARG A 24 28.35 5.76 10.81
C ARG A 24 29.88 5.61 10.72
N GLU A 25 30.45 4.68 11.48
CA GLU A 25 31.90 4.42 11.53
C GLU A 25 32.42 3.87 10.20
N GLU A 26 31.73 2.87 9.65
CA GLU A 26 32.04 2.33 8.32
C GLU A 26 31.90 3.42 7.26
N TRP A 27 30.84 4.23 7.32
CA TRP A 27 30.62 5.31 6.36
C TRP A 27 31.75 6.35 6.38
N LEU A 28 32.23 6.72 7.57
CA LEU A 28 33.31 7.70 7.73
C LEU A 28 34.67 7.18 7.22
N SER A 29 34.87 5.87 7.19
CA SER A 29 36.12 5.26 6.69
C SER A 29 36.35 5.42 5.18
N PHE A 30 35.31 5.73 4.40
CA PHE A 30 35.40 5.85 2.95
C PHE A 30 35.85 7.23 2.48
N THR A 31 36.59 7.24 1.36
CA THR A 31 36.89 8.47 0.61
C THR A 31 35.62 9.06 -0.03
N GLN A 32 35.66 10.32 -0.44
CA GLN A 32 34.51 10.97 -1.08
C GLN A 32 34.08 10.28 -2.38
N GLU A 33 35.03 9.82 -3.19
CA GLU A 33 34.74 9.07 -4.43
C GLU A 33 34.05 7.74 -4.13
N GLN A 34 34.51 7.02 -3.10
CA GLN A 34 33.89 5.78 -2.64
C GLN A 34 32.48 5.98 -2.10
N LYS A 35 32.22 7.12 -1.42
CA LYS A 35 30.88 7.52 -0.97
C LYS A 35 29.96 7.81 -2.16
N ASN A 36 30.44 8.58 -3.14
CA ASN A 36 29.68 8.90 -4.35
C ASN A 36 29.31 7.65 -5.17
N ALA A 37 30.24 6.70 -5.31
CA ALA A 37 29.97 5.42 -5.96
C ALA A 37 28.91 4.60 -5.20
N ARG A 38 29.00 4.56 -3.87
CA ARG A 38 28.01 3.88 -3.01
C ARG A 38 26.63 4.50 -3.10
N TYR A 39 26.52 5.83 -3.14
CA TYR A 39 25.22 6.49 -3.32
C TYR A 39 24.52 6.06 -4.61
N LYS A 40 25.27 5.95 -5.72
CA LYS A 40 24.71 5.47 -7.00
C LYS A 40 24.22 4.03 -6.91
N LEU A 41 25.00 3.16 -6.24
CA LEU A 41 24.64 1.76 -6.03
C LEU A 41 23.43 1.60 -5.10
N GLN A 42 23.38 2.38 -4.02
CA GLN A 42 22.25 2.41 -3.09
C GLN A 42 20.98 2.88 -3.78
N LEU A 43 21.05 3.93 -4.60
CA LEU A 43 19.91 4.40 -5.38
C LEU A 43 19.39 3.31 -6.32
N LYS A 44 20.28 2.67 -7.08
CA LYS A 44 19.91 1.58 -7.99
C LYS A 44 19.26 0.40 -7.26
N TRP A 45 19.84 -0.02 -6.13
CA TRP A 45 19.27 -1.09 -5.31
C TRP A 45 17.90 -0.72 -4.77
N LYS A 46 17.72 0.54 -4.32
CA LYS A 46 16.43 1.03 -3.84
C LYS A 46 15.38 1.00 -4.94
N GLU A 47 15.71 1.45 -6.14
CA GLU A 47 14.80 1.40 -7.30
C GLU A 47 14.40 -0.05 -7.64
N GLU A 48 15.37 -0.98 -7.68
CA GLU A 48 15.11 -2.39 -7.95
C GLU A 48 14.28 -3.05 -6.84
N HIS A 49 14.55 -2.72 -5.58
CA HIS A 49 13.78 -3.17 -4.41
C HIS A 49 12.34 -2.63 -4.45
N ASP A 50 12.17 -1.33 -4.68
CA ASP A 50 10.85 -0.68 -4.78
C ASP A 50 10.01 -1.28 -5.91
N VAL A 51 10.61 -1.58 -7.07
CA VAL A 51 9.92 -2.26 -8.17
C VAL A 51 9.47 -3.67 -7.78
N ARG A 52 10.32 -4.45 -7.10
CA ARG A 52 9.97 -5.79 -6.61
C ARG A 52 8.86 -5.72 -5.57
N ARG A 53 8.97 -4.79 -4.62
CA ARG A 53 7.97 -4.53 -3.58
C ARG A 53 6.61 -4.17 -4.19
N LEU A 54 6.57 -3.24 -5.15
CA LEU A 54 5.33 -2.86 -5.84
C LEU A 54 4.71 -4.03 -6.60
N LYS A 55 5.52 -4.85 -7.27
CA LYS A 55 5.03 -6.07 -7.94
C LYS A 55 4.39 -7.04 -6.95
N ALA A 56 5.01 -7.23 -5.78
CA ALA A 56 4.45 -8.10 -4.73
C ALA A 56 3.14 -7.55 -4.17
N ILE A 57 3.07 -6.24 -3.90
CA ILE A 57 1.82 -5.57 -3.45
C ILE A 57 0.68 -5.78 -4.46
N TYR A 58 0.96 -5.64 -5.76
CA TYR A 58 -0.07 -5.86 -6.80
C TYR A 58 -0.38 -7.34 -7.05
N ALA A 59 0.48 -8.25 -6.58
CA ALA A 59 0.25 -9.69 -6.64
C ALA A 59 -0.61 -10.22 -5.48
N ILE A 60 -0.89 -9.40 -4.45
CA ILE A 60 -1.72 -9.80 -3.32
C ILE A 60 -3.06 -10.37 -3.80
N VAL A 61 -3.38 -11.54 -3.26
CA VAL A 61 -4.65 -12.24 -3.51
C VAL A 61 -5.65 -11.76 -2.45
N PRO A 62 -6.79 -11.18 -2.84
CA PRO A 62 -7.78 -10.69 -1.88
C PRO A 62 -8.52 -11.84 -1.19
N GLU A 63 -8.93 -11.61 0.05
CA GLU A 63 -9.76 -12.50 0.86
C GLU A 63 -10.86 -11.71 1.54
N VAL A 64 -12.00 -12.33 1.82
CA VAL A 64 -13.09 -11.69 2.57
C VAL A 64 -12.62 -11.42 4.01
N GLY A 65 -12.87 -10.23 4.51
CA GLY A 65 -12.38 -9.75 5.81
C GLY A 65 -10.98 -9.12 5.75
N LEU A 66 -10.33 -9.09 4.58
CA LEU A 66 -9.00 -8.47 4.46
C LEU A 66 -9.11 -6.93 4.61
N PRO A 67 -8.39 -6.33 5.56
CA PRO A 67 -8.35 -4.87 5.70
C PRO A 67 -7.58 -4.25 4.52
N CYS A 68 -8.08 -3.13 4.03
CA CYS A 68 -7.53 -2.45 2.87
C CYS A 68 -7.69 -0.93 2.96
N THR A 69 -7.02 -0.21 2.07
CA THR A 69 -7.08 1.25 2.01
C THR A 69 -7.53 1.69 0.63
N ILE A 70 -8.58 2.50 0.58
CA ILE A 70 -8.99 3.23 -0.61
C ILE A 70 -8.18 4.52 -0.65
N CYS A 71 -7.39 4.69 -1.70
CA CYS A 71 -6.60 5.89 -1.95
C CYS A 71 -7.32 6.76 -2.97
N TYR A 72 -7.77 7.93 -2.51
CA TYR A 72 -8.23 9.03 -3.34
C TYR A 72 -7.03 9.88 -3.79
N TRP A 73 -7.26 11.13 -4.17
CA TRP A 73 -6.20 12.05 -4.58
C TRP A 73 -5.28 12.42 -3.40
N SER A 74 -5.85 13.07 -2.37
CA SER A 74 -5.20 13.42 -1.10
C SER A 74 -5.59 12.44 0.01
N ASP A 75 -6.85 12.01 0.00
CA ASP A 75 -7.46 11.28 1.11
C ASP A 75 -7.23 9.78 1.03
N LYS A 76 -7.36 9.14 2.20
CA LYS A 76 -7.31 7.69 2.36
C LYS A 76 -8.46 7.24 3.24
N ARG A 77 -9.23 6.26 2.78
CA ARG A 77 -10.29 5.64 3.58
C ARG A 77 -9.92 4.22 3.95
N ALA A 78 -10.05 3.91 5.23
CA ALA A 78 -9.97 2.55 5.72
C ALA A 78 -11.19 1.77 5.25
N ALA A 79 -10.96 0.60 4.69
CA ALA A 79 -12.01 -0.29 4.19
C ALA A 79 -11.65 -1.74 4.49
N THR A 80 -12.62 -2.62 4.29
CA THR A 80 -12.47 -4.07 4.41
C THR A 80 -13.12 -4.74 3.20
N VAL A 81 -12.47 -5.78 2.68
CA VAL A 81 -13.02 -6.59 1.58
C VAL A 81 -14.22 -7.39 2.11
N THR A 82 -15.41 -7.11 1.59
CA THR A 82 -16.65 -7.76 2.05
C THR A 82 -17.08 -8.90 1.15
N ARG A 83 -16.77 -8.82 -0.16
CA ARG A 83 -17.14 -9.86 -1.11
C ARG A 83 -16.15 -9.95 -2.26
N ILE A 84 -15.89 -11.18 -2.70
CA ILE A 84 -15.13 -11.45 -3.92
C ILE A 84 -16.14 -11.81 -5.02
N ILE A 85 -16.31 -10.93 -6.01
CA ILE A 85 -17.18 -11.20 -7.17
C ILE A 85 -16.45 -12.11 -8.17
N SER A 86 -15.17 -11.83 -8.42
CA SER A 86 -14.31 -12.63 -9.29
C SER A 86 -12.82 -12.43 -8.91
N PRO A 87 -11.88 -13.22 -9.47
CA PRO A 87 -10.45 -13.05 -9.19
C PRO A 87 -9.91 -11.65 -9.48
N THR A 88 -10.61 -10.87 -10.31
CA THR A 88 -10.24 -9.51 -10.69
C THR A 88 -11.31 -8.49 -10.30
N LYS A 89 -12.32 -8.84 -9.50
CA LYS A 89 -13.40 -7.91 -9.11
C LYS A 89 -13.85 -8.19 -7.68
N ILE A 90 -13.79 -7.17 -6.83
CA ILE A 90 -14.10 -7.27 -5.40
C ILE A 90 -14.97 -6.11 -4.94
N GLU A 91 -15.75 -6.35 -3.90
CA GLU A 91 -16.52 -5.35 -3.16
C GLU A 91 -15.78 -5.05 -1.85
N VAL A 92 -15.72 -3.78 -1.50
CA VAL A 92 -15.16 -3.30 -0.23
C VAL A 92 -16.17 -2.39 0.43
N THR A 93 -16.18 -2.40 1.77
CA THR A 93 -17.01 -1.53 2.58
C THR A 93 -16.12 -0.71 3.48
N HIS A 94 -16.47 0.56 3.67
CA HIS A 94 -15.69 1.47 4.50
C HIS A 94 -15.80 1.04 5.95
N ASN A 95 -14.70 1.17 6.69
CA ASN A 95 -14.72 0.98 8.13
C ASN A 95 -15.29 2.24 8.79
N GLU A 96 -16.05 2.05 9.86
CA GLU A 96 -16.40 3.16 10.74
C GLU A 96 -15.12 3.74 11.35
N VAL A 97 -15.12 5.05 11.58
CA VAL A 97 -13.97 5.75 12.16
C VAL A 97 -14.39 6.72 13.25
N GLU A 98 -13.56 6.78 14.28
CA GLU A 98 -13.64 7.77 15.33
C GLU A 98 -12.57 8.84 15.07
N CYS A 99 -13.01 10.07 14.82
CA CYS A 99 -12.12 11.21 14.61
C CYS A 99 -11.53 11.63 15.96
N LEU A 100 -10.20 11.54 16.11
CA LEU A 100 -9.50 12.00 17.31
C LEU A 100 -9.07 13.47 17.14
N ASP A 101 -8.46 13.77 16.00
CA ASP A 101 -8.10 15.14 15.61
C ASP A 101 -8.15 15.29 14.09
N TYR A 102 -9.14 16.05 13.63
CA TYR A 102 -9.37 16.31 12.20
C TYR A 102 -8.19 17.03 11.55
N TYR A 103 -7.60 18.02 12.22
CA TYR A 103 -6.54 18.86 11.63
C TYR A 103 -5.18 18.18 11.66
N ALA A 104 -4.96 17.27 12.62
CA ALA A 104 -3.79 16.39 12.61
C ALA A 104 -3.97 15.18 11.67
N GLY A 105 -5.18 14.96 11.14
CA GLY A 105 -5.51 13.80 10.33
C GLY A 105 -5.46 12.48 11.11
N ASP A 106 -5.75 12.53 12.42
CA ASP A 106 -5.69 11.38 13.32
C ASP A 106 -7.08 10.79 13.54
N TYR A 107 -7.22 9.53 13.13
CA TYR A 107 -8.46 8.77 13.13
C TYR A 107 -8.20 7.37 13.66
N LYS A 108 -9.07 6.92 14.56
CA LYS A 108 -9.10 5.54 15.00
C LYS A 108 -10.05 4.74 14.12
N ILE A 109 -9.51 3.71 13.49
CA ILE A 109 -10.28 2.80 12.64
C ILE A 109 -11.00 1.80 13.53
N LEU A 110 -12.31 1.71 13.38
CA LEU A 110 -13.15 0.77 14.11
C LEU A 110 -13.32 -0.54 13.31
N PRO A 111 -13.51 -1.69 13.99
CA PRO A 111 -13.78 -2.95 13.32
C PRO A 111 -15.15 -3.00 12.63
N GLU A 112 -16.09 -2.15 13.07
CA GLU A 112 -17.40 -2.01 12.45
C GLU A 112 -17.31 -1.44 11.03
N LEU A 113 -18.26 -1.86 10.18
CA LEU A 113 -18.35 -1.42 8.80
C LEU A 113 -19.51 -0.45 8.63
N GLU A 114 -19.30 0.62 7.87
CA GLU A 114 -20.35 1.59 7.57
C GLU A 114 -21.50 0.92 6.81
N THR A 115 -22.72 1.15 7.28
CA THR A 115 -23.91 0.54 6.68
C THR A 115 -24.25 1.23 5.36
N GLY A 116 -24.30 0.47 4.26
CA GLY A 116 -24.79 0.94 2.95
C GLY A 116 -23.74 1.54 2.01
N HIS A 117 -22.47 1.65 2.44
CA HIS A 117 -21.38 2.16 1.60
C HIS A 117 -20.50 1.03 1.06
N THR A 118 -20.87 0.49 -0.11
CA THR A 118 -20.09 -0.54 -0.82
C THR A 118 -19.51 0.01 -2.11
N ASP A 119 -18.20 -0.08 -2.25
CA ASP A 119 -17.48 0.26 -3.48
C ASP A 119 -16.97 -0.98 -4.18
N VAL A 120 -16.97 -0.95 -5.52
CA VAL A 120 -16.53 -2.06 -6.35
C VAL A 120 -15.20 -1.73 -7.01
N PHE A 121 -14.22 -2.61 -6.86
CA PHE A 121 -12.89 -2.46 -7.45
C PHE A 121 -12.59 -3.58 -8.44
N THR A 122 -11.97 -3.21 -9.56
CA THR A 122 -11.54 -4.16 -10.60
C THR A 122 -10.02 -4.11 -10.77
N LYS A 123 -9.38 -5.28 -10.77
CA LYS A 123 -7.96 -5.46 -11.06
C LYS A 123 -7.71 -5.26 -12.54
N ARG A 124 -6.83 -4.31 -12.89
CA ARG A 124 -6.46 -3.99 -14.27
C ARG A 124 -5.25 -4.83 -14.72
N LYS A 125 -4.95 -4.82 -16.03
CA LYS A 125 -3.81 -5.55 -16.62
C LYS A 125 -2.45 -5.16 -16.03
N ASN A 126 -2.32 -3.95 -15.49
CA ASN A 126 -1.12 -3.46 -14.80
C ASN A 126 -1.05 -3.89 -13.32
N GLY A 127 -1.98 -4.73 -12.84
CA GLY A 127 -2.03 -5.24 -11.48
C GLY A 127 -2.73 -4.32 -10.47
N LYS A 128 -3.03 -3.07 -10.83
CA LYS A 128 -3.67 -2.10 -9.93
C LYS A 128 -5.15 -2.39 -9.78
N TRP A 129 -5.66 -2.24 -8.57
CA TRP A 129 -7.09 -2.23 -8.28
C TRP A 129 -7.62 -0.81 -8.46
N CYS A 130 -8.55 -0.63 -9.40
CA CYS A 130 -9.17 0.65 -9.71
C CYS A 130 -10.66 0.56 -9.44
N MET A 131 -11.25 1.62 -8.89
CA MET A 131 -12.70 1.69 -8.71
C MET A 131 -13.43 1.53 -10.05
N GLU A 132 -14.55 0.81 -10.04
CA GLU A 132 -15.37 0.62 -11.22
C GLU A 132 -15.91 1.95 -11.76
N GLY A 133 -15.95 2.11 -13.08
CA GLY A 133 -16.35 3.37 -13.74
C GLY A 133 -15.24 4.42 -13.90
N TYR A 134 -14.13 4.33 -13.16
CA TYR A 134 -13.05 5.33 -13.24
C TYR A 134 -11.97 5.02 -14.30
N PRO A 135 -11.35 6.06 -14.90
CA PRO A 135 -10.24 5.92 -15.84
C PRO A 135 -8.95 5.51 -15.12
N THR A 136 -8.08 4.73 -15.78
CA THR A 136 -6.87 4.15 -15.15
C THR A 136 -5.87 5.19 -14.60
N LYS A 137 -5.75 6.36 -15.24
CA LYS A 137 -4.74 7.37 -14.88
C LYS A 137 -5.07 8.05 -13.54
N ASP A 138 -6.32 8.47 -13.40
CA ASP A 138 -6.81 9.27 -12.27
C ASP A 138 -7.84 8.51 -11.41
N SER A 139 -7.88 7.19 -11.52
CA SER A 139 -8.77 6.35 -10.71
C SER A 139 -8.41 6.39 -9.23
N VAL A 140 -9.46 6.30 -8.42
CA VAL A 140 -9.39 5.86 -7.02
C VAL A 140 -8.79 4.45 -7.00
N LYS A 141 -7.74 4.27 -6.20
CA LYS A 141 -6.97 3.02 -6.13
C LYS A 141 -7.26 2.29 -4.84
N LEU A 142 -7.20 0.96 -4.87
CA LEU A 142 -7.28 0.14 -3.67
C LEU A 142 -5.93 -0.52 -3.38
N MET A 143 -5.48 -0.42 -2.13
CA MET A 143 -4.27 -1.05 -1.63
C MET A 143 -4.65 -2.12 -0.60
N LEU A 144 -4.27 -3.38 -0.86
CA LEU A 144 -4.64 -4.52 -0.02
C LEU A 144 -3.63 -4.85 1.10
N HIS A 145 -2.45 -4.19 1.12
CA HIS A 145 -1.37 -4.54 2.03
C HIS A 145 -1.40 -3.81 3.38
N TYR A 146 -2.27 -2.80 3.53
CA TYR A 146 -2.38 -2.02 4.76
C TYR A 146 -3.75 -1.36 4.87
N GLN A 147 -4.08 -0.95 6.09
CA GLN A 147 -5.26 -0.17 6.41
C GLN A 147 -4.84 1.20 6.95
N ARG A 148 -5.43 2.27 6.42
CA ARG A 148 -5.22 3.64 6.90
C ARG A 148 -6.43 4.49 6.60
N HIS A 149 -6.74 5.39 7.53
CA HIS A 149 -7.66 6.48 7.32
C HIS A 149 -6.92 7.82 7.43
N TYR A 150 -7.23 8.76 6.54
CA TYR A 150 -6.71 10.11 6.52
C TYR A 150 -7.62 10.97 5.65
N ILE A 151 -8.03 12.12 6.15
CA ILE A 151 -8.76 13.13 5.38
C ILE A 151 -7.87 14.37 5.37
N ASP A 152 -7.62 14.92 4.19
CA ASP A 152 -6.88 16.18 4.09
C ASP A 152 -7.75 17.33 4.59
N PRO A 153 -7.36 18.02 5.68
CA PRO A 153 -8.17 19.10 6.24
C PRO A 153 -8.20 20.36 5.37
N SER A 154 -7.42 20.41 4.29
CA SER A 154 -7.29 21.56 3.39
C SER A 154 -8.41 21.62 2.33
N PHE A 155 -9.18 20.55 2.17
CA PHE A 155 -10.29 20.41 1.21
C PHE A 155 -11.61 20.14 1.93
#